data_AF-A0A7C2Z0G7-F1
#
_entry.id   AF-A0A7C2Z0G7-F1
#
_cell.length_a   1.000
_cell.length_b   1.000
_cell.length_c   1.000
_cell.angle_alpha   90.00
_cell.angle_beta   90.00
_cell.angle_gamma   90.00
#
_symmetry.space_group_name_H-M   'P 1'
#
loop_
_entity.id
_entity.type
_entity.pdbx_description
1 polymer ?
#
loop_
_entity_poly.entity_id
_entity_poly.type
_entity_poly.pdbx_seq_one_letter_code
_entity_poly.pdbx_strand_id
1 'polypeptide(L)'
;MITERTEVSAQAACATGAPSRAGVPPWLLWGGMIGLVQIFAIATVQPLGVSTAYPQLVGYLVDKIAPGFAESQPYLQKIGTKIGWEVMLIVGIALGALLSRLLPGGDRTAACELPNVFRASWARGLAAFVGGFLILFGARLAGGCTSGHMLSGIAQLALSGFLFGAAAFATGVLTASLLLKRANGGN
;
A
#
# COMPACT_ATOMS: atom_id res chain seq x y z
N MET A 1 8.56 -42.60 -20.67
CA MET A 1 8.51 -41.75 -21.89
C MET A 1 7.04 -41.65 -22.25
N ILE A 2 6.31 -40.55 -22.13
CA ILE A 2 6.65 -39.13 -22.18
C ILE A 2 5.76 -38.39 -21.16
N THR A 3 6.41 -37.45 -20.50
CA THR A 3 5.94 -36.39 -19.61
C THR A 3 4.62 -35.73 -20.05
N GLU A 4 3.49 -36.08 -19.42
CA GLU A 4 2.35 -35.16 -19.34
C GLU A 4 2.73 -34.08 -18.32
N ARG A 5 3.41 -33.06 -18.84
CA ARG A 5 3.58 -31.79 -18.18
C ARG A 5 2.17 -31.22 -18.09
N THR A 6 1.51 -31.36 -16.94
CA THR A 6 0.35 -30.57 -16.56
C THR A 6 0.74 -29.12 -16.75
N GLU A 7 0.43 -28.59 -17.93
CA GLU A 7 0.51 -27.18 -18.19
C GLU A 7 -0.39 -26.56 -17.15
N VAL A 8 0.25 -25.82 -16.24
CA VAL A 8 -0.40 -24.80 -15.44
C VAL A 8 -1.09 -23.92 -16.46
N SER A 9 -2.35 -24.23 -16.78
CA SER A 9 -3.24 -23.34 -17.48
C SER A 9 -3.21 -22.09 -16.62
N ALA A 10 -2.49 -21.10 -17.12
CA ALA A 10 -2.47 -19.76 -16.60
C ALA A 10 -3.94 -19.32 -16.61
N GLN A 11 -4.61 -19.58 -15.49
CA GLN A 11 -5.94 -19.09 -15.18
C GLN A 11 -5.91 -17.63 -15.57
N ALA A 12 -6.64 -17.36 -16.65
CA ALA A 12 -6.91 -16.09 -17.25
C ALA A 12 -6.40 -14.94 -16.38
N ALA A 13 -5.24 -14.39 -16.75
CA ALA A 13 -4.92 -13.01 -16.45
C ALA A 13 -6.16 -12.23 -16.86
N CYS A 14 -6.96 -11.88 -15.85
CA CYS A 14 -8.24 -11.24 -15.97
C CYS A 14 -8.13 -10.22 -17.07
N ALA A 15 -8.82 -10.46 -18.20
CA ALA A 15 -8.46 -9.86 -19.48
C ALA A 15 -8.34 -8.33 -19.31
N THR A 16 -7.12 -7.87 -19.07
CA THR A 16 -6.78 -6.46 -19.13
C THR A 16 -6.85 -6.20 -20.61
N GLY A 17 -8.00 -5.68 -21.06
CA GLY A 17 -8.17 -5.27 -22.44
C GLY A 17 -6.90 -4.54 -22.83
N ALA A 18 -6.21 -5.05 -23.87
CA ALA A 18 -4.96 -4.47 -24.31
C ALA A 18 -5.17 -2.97 -24.44
N PRO A 19 -4.32 -2.11 -23.84
CA PRO A 19 -4.54 -0.67 -23.89
C PRO A 19 -4.71 -0.27 -25.35
N SER A 20 -5.87 0.30 -25.67
CA SER A 20 -6.16 0.77 -27.02
C SER A 20 -5.02 1.69 -27.44
N ARG A 21 -4.30 1.34 -28.51
CA ARG A 21 -3.10 2.06 -29.01
C ARG A 21 -3.39 3.49 -29.49
N ALA A 22 -4.60 3.99 -29.31
CA ALA A 22 -5.01 5.35 -29.65
C ALA A 22 -5.13 6.19 -28.35
N GLY A 23 -4.00 6.71 -27.86
CA GLY A 23 -3.99 7.67 -26.74
C GLY A 23 -2.77 7.55 -25.82
N VAL A 24 -2.61 8.54 -24.94
CA VAL A 24 -1.63 8.49 -23.83
C VAL A 24 -1.97 7.28 -22.96
N PRO A 25 -1.01 6.39 -22.65
CA PRO A 25 -1.32 5.19 -21.91
C PRO A 25 -1.82 5.56 -20.49
N PRO A 26 -2.88 4.89 -19.98
CA PRO A 26 -3.50 5.25 -18.70
C PRO A 26 -2.52 5.26 -17.52
N TRP A 27 -1.55 4.34 -17.49
CA TRP A 27 -0.55 4.29 -16.42
C TRP A 27 0.35 5.54 -16.39
N LEU A 28 0.63 6.14 -17.55
CA LEU A 28 1.44 7.35 -17.65
C LEU A 28 0.63 8.58 -17.23
N LEU A 29 -0.66 8.64 -17.61
CA LEU A 29 -1.57 9.69 -17.18
C LEU A 29 -1.70 9.70 -15.65
N TRP A 30 -2.09 8.57 -15.06
CA TRP A 30 -2.29 8.47 -13.61
C TRP A 30 -0.98 8.59 -12.83
N GLY A 31 0.12 8.02 -13.33
CA GLY A 31 1.45 8.19 -12.74
C GLY A 31 1.91 9.65 -12.76
N GLY A 32 1.68 10.35 -13.87
CA GLY A 32 1.95 11.78 -14.00
C GLY A 32 1.12 12.62 -13.03
N MET A 33 -0.18 12.32 -12.86
CA MET A 33 -1.03 13.00 -11.88
C MET A 33 -0.54 12.79 -10.45
N ILE A 34 -0.15 11.57 -10.07
CA ILE A 34 0.42 11.28 -8.74
C ILE A 34 1.73 12.07 -8.55
N GLY A 35 2.58 12.13 -9.57
CA GLY A 35 3.83 12.91 -9.55
C GLY A 35 3.58 14.41 -9.37
N LEU A 36 2.58 14.97 -10.05
CA LEU A 36 2.19 16.38 -9.88
C LEU A 36 1.71 16.68 -8.46
N VAL A 37 0.87 15.81 -7.89
CA VAL A 37 0.44 15.92 -6.49
C VAL A 37 1.64 15.84 -5.55
N GLN A 38 2.60 14.96 -5.84
CA GLN A 38 3.81 14.84 -5.04
C GLN A 38 4.66 16.12 -5.08
N ILE A 39 4.84 16.74 -6.25
CA ILE A 39 5.55 18.01 -6.39
C ILE A 39 4.83 19.11 -5.61
N PHE A 40 3.50 19.19 -5.74
CA PHE A 40 2.70 20.15 -4.99
C PHE A 40 2.81 19.95 -3.47
N ALA A 41 2.79 18.70 -3.00
CA ALA A 41 2.93 18.37 -1.58
C ALA A 41 4.30 18.78 -1.03
N ILE A 42 5.39 18.51 -1.78
CA ILE A 42 6.75 18.92 -1.41
C ILE A 42 6.89 20.44 -1.40
N ALA A 43 6.29 21.12 -2.38
CA ALA A 43 6.35 22.58 -2.47
C ALA A 43 5.58 23.27 -1.33
N THR A 44 4.52 22.66 -0.80
CA THR A 44 3.64 23.28 0.20
C THR A 44 4.04 22.95 1.63
N VAL A 45 4.33 21.68 1.93
CA VAL A 45 4.52 21.22 3.32
C VAL A 45 5.67 20.22 3.41
N GLN A 46 5.45 18.97 2.99
CA GLN A 46 6.33 17.83 3.23
C GLN A 46 6.09 16.71 2.18
N PRO A 47 7.05 15.79 1.98
CA PRO A 47 6.89 14.61 1.12
C PRO A 47 5.75 13.68 1.60
N LEU A 48 5.18 12.87 0.69
CA LEU A 48 3.96 12.09 0.97
C LEU A 48 4.25 10.93 1.94
N GLY A 49 3.94 11.11 3.22
CA GLY A 49 4.08 10.10 4.27
C GLY A 49 2.76 9.71 4.88
N VAL A 50 2.33 8.45 4.71
CA VAL A 50 1.09 7.95 5.36
C VAL A 50 1.39 7.38 6.75
N SER A 51 2.58 6.82 6.95
CA SER A 51 2.86 6.05 8.16
C SER A 51 2.98 6.91 9.43
N THR A 52 3.40 8.17 9.33
CA THR A 52 3.56 9.09 10.48
C THR A 52 2.24 9.55 11.06
N ALA A 53 1.17 9.57 10.27
CA ALA A 53 -0.18 9.89 10.74
C ALA A 53 -0.72 8.88 11.77
N TYR A 54 -0.34 7.60 11.68
CA TYR A 54 -0.77 6.58 12.65
C TYR A 54 -0.29 6.88 14.09
N PRO A 55 1.01 7.05 14.38
CA PRO A 55 1.49 7.37 15.71
C PRO A 55 1.11 8.79 16.16
N GLN A 56 0.90 9.75 15.24
CA GLN A 56 0.32 11.06 15.60
C GLN A 56 -1.13 10.91 16.10
N LEU A 57 -1.94 10.11 15.42
CA LEU A 57 -3.32 9.81 15.86
C LEU A 57 -3.34 9.08 17.20
N VAL A 58 -2.49 8.07 17.37
CA VAL A 58 -2.35 7.34 18.64
C VAL A 58 -1.86 8.28 19.75
N GLY A 59 -0.86 9.12 19.47
CA GLY A 59 -0.36 10.12 20.41
C GLY A 59 -1.44 11.09 20.85
N TYR A 60 -2.25 11.59 19.91
CA TYR A 60 -3.40 12.45 20.20
C TYR A 60 -4.46 11.76 21.08
N LEU A 61 -4.80 10.51 20.77
CA LEU A 61 -5.78 9.74 21.55
C LEU A 61 -5.26 9.42 22.97
N VAL A 62 -3.98 9.04 23.08
CA VAL A 62 -3.34 8.74 24.37
C VAL A 62 -3.24 9.98 25.24
N ASP A 63 -2.92 11.15 24.67
CA ASP A 63 -2.89 12.41 25.40
C ASP A 63 -4.27 12.81 25.96
N LYS A 64 -5.34 12.49 25.21
CA LYS A 64 -6.73 12.70 25.67
C LYS A 64 -7.17 11.76 26.79
N ILE A 65 -6.64 10.54 26.83
CA ILE A 65 -7.01 9.52 27.83
C ILE A 65 -6.12 9.62 29.08
N ALA A 66 -4.83 9.94 28.92
CA ALA A 66 -3.83 10.01 29.98
C ALA A 66 -2.87 11.20 29.74
N PRO A 67 -3.25 12.43 30.14
CA PRO A 67 -2.40 13.60 29.97
C PRO A 67 -1.09 13.40 30.74
N GLY A 68 0.05 13.57 30.05
CA GLY A 68 1.40 13.37 30.59
C GLY A 68 2.09 12.05 30.19
N PHE A 69 1.35 11.05 29.69
CA PHE A 69 1.97 9.80 29.21
C PHE A 69 2.78 10.03 27.92
N ALA A 70 2.31 10.93 27.05
CA ALA A 70 2.99 11.30 25.82
C ALA A 70 4.32 12.05 26.05
N GLU A 71 4.45 12.79 27.16
CA GLU A 71 5.70 13.43 27.56
C GLU A 71 6.68 12.46 28.20
N SER A 72 6.20 11.37 28.82
CA SER A 72 7.07 10.37 29.44
C SER A 72 7.84 9.47 28.44
N GLN A 73 7.42 9.45 27.16
CA GLN A 73 7.99 8.57 26.15
C GLN A 73 8.76 9.35 25.07
N PRO A 74 10.08 9.11 24.91
CA PRO A 74 10.92 9.84 23.93
C PRO A 74 10.43 9.70 22.48
N TYR A 75 9.77 8.59 22.17
CA TYR A 75 9.20 8.32 20.84
C TYR A 75 8.01 9.22 20.51
N LEU A 76 7.11 9.46 21.48
CA LEU A 76 5.93 10.30 21.31
C LEU A 76 6.29 11.79 21.29
N GLN A 77 7.32 12.19 22.05
CA GLN A 77 7.89 13.54 21.96
C GLN A 77 8.51 13.82 20.57
N LYS A 78 9.19 12.84 19.96
CA LYS A 78 9.81 12.99 18.63
C LYS A 78 8.83 13.06 17.48
N ILE A 79 7.70 12.34 17.58
CA ILE A 79 6.71 12.24 16.49
C ILE A 79 5.65 13.34 16.58
N GLY A 80 5.41 13.85 17.79
CA GLY A 80 4.45 14.90 18.05
C GLY A 80 3.04 14.37 18.23
N THR A 81 2.36 14.84 19.28
CA THR A 81 0.94 14.58 19.61
C THR A 81 -0.03 15.43 18.79
N LYS A 82 0.47 16.15 17.78
CA LYS A 82 -0.34 17.06 16.95
C LYS A 82 -0.87 16.32 15.73
N ILE A 83 -2.14 16.56 15.41
CA ILE A 83 -2.74 16.13 14.16
C ILE A 83 -2.02 16.89 13.04
N GLY A 84 -1.12 16.19 12.35
CA GLY A 84 -0.36 16.71 11.22
C GLY A 84 -1.20 16.73 9.94
N TRP A 85 -0.62 17.33 8.90
CA TRP A 85 -1.22 17.34 7.56
C TRP A 85 -1.38 15.92 6.99
N GLU A 86 -0.58 14.96 7.47
CA GLU A 86 -0.63 13.56 7.05
C GLU A 86 -1.97 12.89 7.42
N VAL A 87 -2.61 13.32 8.51
CA VAL A 87 -3.95 12.83 8.89
C VAL A 87 -5.00 13.35 7.89
N MET A 88 -4.89 14.61 7.45
CA MET A 88 -5.75 15.15 6.39
C MET A 88 -5.55 14.41 5.07
N LEU A 89 -4.30 14.03 4.75
CA LEU A 89 -4.00 13.21 3.57
C LEU A 89 -4.70 11.85 3.63
N ILE A 90 -4.68 11.15 4.78
CA ILE A 90 -5.38 9.87 4.95
C ILE A 90 -6.89 10.03 4.72
N VAL A 91 -7.48 11.07 5.34
CA VAL A 91 -8.91 11.37 5.16
C VAL A 91 -9.21 11.68 3.69
N GLY A 92 -8.35 12.45 3.02
CA GLY A 92 -8.45 12.74 1.60
C GLY A 92 -8.39 11.50 0.71
N ILE A 93 -7.51 10.54 1.00
CA ILE A 93 -7.43 9.26 0.29
C ILE A 93 -8.72 8.45 0.48
N ALA A 94 -9.23 8.38 1.71
CA ALA A 94 -10.47 7.65 2.02
C ALA A 94 -11.69 8.27 1.31
N LEU A 95 -11.82 9.60 1.37
CA LEU A 95 -12.87 10.34 0.67
C LEU A 95 -12.74 10.24 -0.84
N GLY A 96 -11.52 10.34 -1.37
CA GLY A 96 -11.23 10.19 -2.79
C GLY A 96 -11.62 8.82 -3.32
N ALA A 97 -11.27 7.75 -2.59
CA ALA A 97 -11.67 6.38 -2.93
C ALA A 97 -13.19 6.20 -2.91
N LEU A 98 -13.87 6.77 -1.90
CA LEU A 98 -15.33 6.75 -1.83
C LEU A 98 -15.97 7.48 -3.01
N LEU A 99 -15.47 8.68 -3.33
CA LEU A 99 -15.98 9.48 -4.45
C LEU A 99 -15.73 8.78 -5.80
N SER A 100 -14.55 8.18 -5.99
CA SER A 100 -14.25 7.38 -7.18
C SER A 100 -15.21 6.20 -7.36
N ARG A 101 -15.71 5.62 -6.26
CA ARG A 101 -16.73 4.56 -6.32
C ARG A 101 -18.12 5.11 -6.67
N LEU A 102 -18.47 6.30 -6.16
CA LEU A 102 -19.78 6.91 -6.39
C LEU A 102 -19.93 7.52 -7.79
N LEU A 103 -18.83 7.89 -8.44
CA LEU A 103 -18.84 8.48 -9.78
C LEU A 103 -19.14 7.44 -10.88
N PRO A 104 -19.72 7.87 -12.02
CA PRO A 104 -20.05 6.97 -13.12
C PRO A 104 -18.82 6.19 -13.62
N GLY A 105 -18.87 4.87 -13.53
CA GLY A 105 -17.77 3.97 -13.91
C GLY A 105 -16.88 3.48 -12.77
N GLY A 106 -17.22 3.77 -11.51
CA GLY A 106 -16.51 3.31 -10.30
C GLY A 106 -16.61 1.80 -9.99
N ASP A 107 -17.66 1.12 -10.47
CA ASP A 107 -17.88 -0.32 -10.25
C ASP A 107 -17.12 -1.23 -11.23
N ARG A 108 -16.00 -0.76 -11.78
CA ARG A 108 -15.17 -1.48 -12.77
C ARG A 108 -14.24 -2.54 -12.17
N THR A 109 -14.57 -3.11 -11.01
CA THR A 109 -13.86 -4.32 -10.57
C THR A 109 -14.26 -5.45 -11.51
N ALA A 110 -13.42 -5.73 -12.51
CA ALA A 110 -13.50 -6.98 -13.25
C ALA A 110 -13.54 -8.07 -12.19
N ALA A 111 -14.67 -8.78 -12.10
CA ALA A 111 -14.86 -9.90 -11.21
C ALA A 111 -14.00 -11.04 -11.74
N CYS A 112 -12.69 -10.92 -11.57
CA CYS A 112 -11.77 -12.02 -11.77
C CYS A 112 -12.21 -13.10 -10.78
N GLU A 113 -12.24 -14.37 -11.19
CA GLU A 113 -12.37 -15.42 -10.21
C GLU A 113 -11.17 -15.35 -9.27
N LEU A 114 -11.40 -14.89 -8.04
CA LEU A 114 -10.35 -14.81 -7.05
C LEU A 114 -9.91 -16.23 -6.70
N PRO A 115 -8.60 -16.54 -6.71
CA PRO A 115 -8.09 -17.82 -6.25
C PRO A 115 -8.67 -18.17 -4.87
N ASN A 116 -8.87 -19.47 -4.59
CA ASN A 116 -9.56 -19.95 -3.38
C ASN A 116 -9.00 -19.37 -2.06
N VAL A 117 -7.70 -19.03 -2.05
CA VAL A 117 -7.02 -18.35 -0.92
C VAL A 117 -7.55 -16.95 -0.60
N PHE A 118 -8.19 -16.27 -1.55
CA PHE A 118 -8.74 -14.93 -1.36
C PHE A 118 -10.26 -14.91 -1.11
N ARG A 119 -10.92 -16.09 -1.06
CA ARG A 119 -12.33 -16.17 -0.63
C ARG A 119 -12.47 -15.70 0.81
N ALA A 120 -13.57 -15.00 1.10
CA ALA A 120 -13.85 -14.49 2.43
C ALA A 120 -13.96 -15.64 3.45
N SER A 121 -13.05 -15.68 4.42
CA SER A 121 -13.04 -16.62 5.54
C SER A 121 -12.47 -15.94 6.78
N TRP A 122 -12.77 -16.47 7.97
CA TRP A 122 -12.19 -16.00 9.22
C TRP A 122 -10.65 -16.11 9.21
N ALA A 123 -10.13 -17.20 8.63
CA ALA A 123 -8.69 -17.42 8.44
C ALA A 123 -8.06 -16.34 7.55
N ARG A 124 -8.76 -15.89 6.49
CA ARG A 124 -8.31 -14.75 5.68
C ARG A 124 -8.31 -13.45 6.46
N GLY A 125 -9.33 -13.22 7.30
CA GLY A 125 -9.40 -12.04 8.18
C GLY A 125 -8.21 -11.97 9.12
N LEU A 126 -7.87 -13.09 9.77
CA LEU A 126 -6.70 -13.19 10.63
C LEU A 126 -5.39 -13.03 9.84
N ALA A 127 -5.26 -13.69 8.69
CA ALA A 127 -4.07 -13.56 7.85
C ALA A 127 -3.86 -12.13 7.34
N ALA A 128 -4.94 -11.42 6.99
CA ALA A 128 -4.89 -10.01 6.59
C ALA A 128 -4.52 -9.09 7.75
N PHE A 129 -5.05 -9.36 8.96
CA PHE A 129 -4.69 -8.62 10.17
C PHE A 129 -3.21 -8.80 10.53
N VAL A 130 -2.74 -10.05 10.56
CA VAL A 130 -1.34 -10.39 10.83
C VAL A 130 -0.43 -9.80 9.75
N GLY A 131 -0.80 -9.91 8.48
CA GLY A 131 -0.07 -9.30 7.37
C GLY A 131 0.01 -7.77 7.50
N GLY A 132 -1.08 -7.11 7.85
CA GLY A 132 -1.12 -5.68 8.13
C GLY A 132 -0.21 -5.27 9.30
N PHE A 133 -0.24 -6.04 10.39
CA PHE A 133 0.67 -5.85 11.52
C PHE A 133 2.13 -5.99 11.12
N LEU A 134 2.50 -7.02 10.36
CA LEU A 134 3.86 -7.23 9.86
C LEU A 134 4.32 -6.07 8.96
N ILE A 135 3.46 -5.58 8.06
CA ILE A 135 3.77 -4.45 7.19
C ILE A 135 3.99 -3.17 8.02
N LEU A 136 3.12 -2.89 9.00
CA LEU A 136 3.24 -1.71 9.86
C LEU A 136 4.52 -1.78 10.71
N PHE A 137 4.79 -2.95 11.30
CA PHE A 137 5.99 -3.20 12.08
C PHE A 137 7.25 -3.04 11.23
N GLY A 138 7.30 -3.63 10.04
CA GLY A 138 8.40 -3.49 9.09
C GLY A 138 8.62 -2.04 8.64
N ALA A 139 7.55 -1.31 8.33
CA ALA A 139 7.64 0.10 7.96
C ALA A 139 8.20 0.97 9.10
N ARG A 140 7.89 0.62 10.35
CA ARG A 140 8.47 1.30 11.52
C ARG A 140 9.94 0.97 11.74
N LEU A 141 10.32 -0.30 11.59
CA LEU A 141 11.72 -0.72 11.66
C LEU A 141 12.57 -0.06 10.56
N ALA A 142 12.03 0.08 9.36
CA ALA A 142 12.67 0.76 8.23
C ALA A 142 12.63 2.30 8.32
N GLY A 143 11.94 2.86 9.31
CA GLY A 143 11.77 4.31 9.46
C GLY A 143 10.93 4.97 8.36
N GLY A 144 10.13 4.21 7.61
CA GLY A 144 9.24 4.76 6.58
C GLY A 144 8.39 3.70 5.87
N CYS A 145 7.36 4.16 5.16
CA CYS A 145 6.45 3.33 4.38
C CYS A 145 6.71 3.42 2.88
N THR A 146 5.97 2.63 2.11
CA THR A 146 6.02 2.66 0.64
C THR A 146 5.81 4.06 0.07
N SER A 147 4.89 4.87 0.61
CA SER A 147 4.71 6.25 0.12
C SER A 147 5.95 7.13 0.38
N GLY A 148 6.61 7.00 1.52
CA GLY A 148 7.75 7.84 1.89
C GLY A 148 9.06 7.39 1.25
N HIS A 149 9.45 6.13 1.44
CA HIS A 149 10.71 5.60 0.91
C HIS A 149 10.63 5.28 -0.58
N MET A 150 9.49 4.76 -1.07
CA MET A 150 9.38 4.36 -2.46
C MET A 150 8.92 5.50 -3.37
N LEU A 151 7.78 6.16 -3.08
CA LEU A 151 7.31 7.26 -3.96
C LEU A 151 8.19 8.51 -3.81
N SER A 152 8.31 9.08 -2.60
CA SER A 152 9.11 10.29 -2.42
C SER A 152 10.62 10.01 -2.50
N GLY A 153 11.11 8.94 -1.85
CA GLY A 153 12.55 8.64 -1.81
C GLY A 153 13.16 8.33 -3.18
N ILE A 154 12.49 7.55 -4.04
CA ILE A 154 12.98 7.29 -5.40
C ILE A 154 12.90 8.56 -6.26
N ALA A 155 11.84 9.36 -6.12
CA ALA A 155 11.71 10.63 -6.84
C ALA A 155 12.82 11.63 -6.46
N GLN A 156 13.34 11.54 -5.24
CA GLN A 156 14.47 12.33 -4.74
C GLN A 156 15.84 11.70 -5.03
N LEU A 157 15.88 10.58 -5.77
CA LEU A 157 17.10 9.80 -6.04
C LEU A 157 17.82 9.30 -4.77
N ALA A 158 17.08 9.12 -3.67
CA ALA A 158 17.66 8.63 -2.43
C ALA A 158 17.98 7.13 -2.54
N LEU A 159 19.23 6.76 -2.22
CA LEU A 159 19.68 5.36 -2.25
C LEU A 159 18.84 4.46 -1.33
N SER A 160 18.40 4.99 -0.18
CA SER A 160 17.51 4.29 0.75
C SER A 160 16.17 3.90 0.10
N GLY A 161 15.64 4.75 -0.78
CA GLY A 161 14.38 4.49 -1.47
C GLY A 161 14.50 3.36 -2.50
N PHE A 162 15.61 3.32 -3.24
CA PHE A 162 15.89 2.22 -4.17
C PHE A 162 16.09 0.89 -3.45
N LEU A 163 16.86 0.88 -2.35
CA LEU A 163 17.10 -0.33 -1.55
C LEU A 163 15.79 -0.84 -0.93
N PHE A 164 14.99 0.06 -0.34
CA PHE A 164 13.69 -0.29 0.21
C PHE A 164 12.76 -0.83 -0.87
N GLY A 165 12.67 -0.16 -2.03
CA GLY A 165 11.85 -0.59 -3.16
C GLY A 165 12.24 -1.98 -3.66
N ALA A 166 13.53 -2.23 -3.88
CA ALA A 166 14.03 -3.52 -4.33
C ALA A 166 13.70 -4.65 -3.34
N ALA A 167 13.93 -4.42 -2.05
CA ALA A 167 13.62 -5.40 -1.01
C ALA A 167 12.11 -5.65 -0.88
N ALA A 168 11.29 -4.59 -0.93
CA ALA A 168 9.83 -4.69 -0.85
C ALA A 168 9.24 -5.46 -2.05
N PHE A 169 9.72 -5.20 -3.26
CA PHE A 169 9.29 -5.95 -4.44
C PHE A 169 9.78 -7.40 -4.41
N ALA A 170 11.04 -7.65 -4.07
CA ALA A 170 11.57 -9.01 -4.01
C ALA A 170 10.80 -9.89 -3.01
N THR A 171 10.56 -9.36 -1.80
CA THR A 171 9.79 -10.05 -0.76
C THR A 171 8.31 -10.20 -1.13
N GLY A 172 7.71 -9.19 -1.76
CA GLY A 172 6.32 -9.24 -2.25
C GLY A 172 6.13 -10.32 -3.31
N VAL A 173 7.01 -10.37 -4.32
CA VAL A 173 6.99 -11.40 -5.38
C VAL A 173 7.17 -12.78 -4.76
N LEU A 174 8.17 -12.98 -3.90
CA LEU A 174 8.41 -14.25 -3.23
C LEU A 174 7.20 -14.71 -2.41
N THR A 175 6.61 -13.81 -1.61
CA THR A 175 5.45 -14.12 -0.78
C THR A 175 4.24 -14.50 -1.63
N ALA A 176 3.98 -13.73 -2.70
CA ALA A 176 2.91 -14.03 -3.65
C ALA A 176 3.10 -15.39 -4.32
N SER A 177 4.31 -15.69 -4.80
CA SER A 177 4.63 -16.98 -5.41
C SER A 177 4.44 -18.15 -4.45
N LEU A 178 4.87 -18.02 -3.19
CA LEU A 178 4.70 -19.07 -2.18
C LEU A 178 3.23 -19.31 -1.81
N LEU A 179 2.45 -18.23 -1.65
CA LEU A 179 1.03 -18.31 -1.34
C LEU A 179 0.23 -18.93 -2.49
N LEU A 180 0.47 -18.49 -3.73
CA LEU A 180 -0.20 -19.02 -4.92
C LEU A 180 0.23 -20.47 -5.21
N LYS A 181 1.49 -20.82 -5.00
CA LYS A 181 1.96 -22.22 -5.14
C LYS A 181 1.29 -23.15 -4.13
N ARG A 182 1.13 -22.72 -2.87
CA ARG A 182 0.36 -23.50 -1.87
C ARG A 182 -1.12 -23.60 -2.21
N ALA A 183 -1.70 -22.53 -2.77
CA ALA A 183 -3.10 -22.52 -3.22
C ALA A 183 -3.35 -23.54 -4.34
N ASN A 184 -2.38 -23.68 -5.26
CA ASN A 184 -2.51 -24.52 -6.45
C ASN A 184 -1.93 -25.94 -6.27
N GLY A 185 -1.09 -26.18 -5.26
CA GLY A 185 -0.41 -27.45 -5.00
C GLY A 185 -1.05 -28.31 -3.90
N GLY A 186 -2.23 -27.92 -3.40
CA GLY A 186 -3.04 -28.70 -2.46
C GLY A 186 -4.09 -29.53 -3.18
N ASN A 187 -3.64 -30.56 -3.91
CA ASN A 187 -4.44 -31.73 -4.29
C ASN A 187 -3.75 -32.97 -3.71
#